data_AF-A0A081RVU6-F1
#
_entry.id   AF-A0A081RVU6-F1
#
_cell.length_a   1.000
_cell.length_b   1.000
_cell.length_c   1.000
_cell.angle_alpha   90.00
_cell.angle_beta   90.00
_cell.angle_gamma   90.00
#
_symmetry.space_group_name_H-M   'P 1'
#
loop_
_entity.id
_entity.type
_entity.pdbx_description
1 polymer ?
#
loop_
_entity_poly.entity_id
_entity_poly.type
_entity_poly.pdbx_seq_one_letter_code
_entity_poly.pdbx_strand_id
1 'polypeptide(L)'
;MSNQLKEIHSDAIVAMVKKGKRKLKRPEVGDLFTLEIESIGFVHGMVAKNEIEFAKGQTDFNIIYIYKDITKRKEDKVNCSKNNLLFSPFVVNDMAWRQGYFQTYTQLPQDKIDIFERYCFFSGAKGQYENEQWEPCEKFEPCSDLVLSSSLTIAIRVYSYLNPETEILY
;
A
#
# COMPACT_ATOMS: atom_id res chain seq x y z
N MET A 1 12.63 -35.21 -7.16
CA MET A 1 12.94 -34.42 -5.96
C MET A 1 11.69 -33.65 -5.62
N SER A 2 11.09 -33.90 -4.45
CA SER A 2 9.83 -33.27 -4.03
C SER A 2 10.07 -31.77 -3.86
N ASN A 3 9.47 -30.96 -4.73
CA ASN A 3 9.44 -29.51 -4.56
C ASN A 3 8.34 -29.21 -3.53
N GLN A 4 8.63 -29.43 -2.25
CA GLN A 4 7.69 -29.04 -1.20
C GLN A 4 7.63 -27.52 -1.17
N LEU A 5 6.45 -26.97 -1.46
CA LEU A 5 6.13 -25.58 -1.17
C LEU A 5 6.50 -25.30 0.28
N LYS A 6 7.18 -24.18 0.52
CA LYS A 6 7.40 -23.72 1.89
C LYS A 6 6.10 -23.10 2.36
N GLU A 7 5.60 -23.50 3.52
CA GLU A 7 4.38 -22.91 4.09
C GLU A 7 4.75 -21.86 5.13
N ILE A 8 3.97 -20.78 5.21
CA ILE A 8 4.06 -19.78 6.28
C ILE A 8 2.67 -19.27 6.64
N HIS A 9 2.41 -19.12 7.94
CA HIS A 9 1.18 -18.47 8.41
C HIS A 9 1.27 -16.95 8.26
N SER A 10 0.16 -16.32 7.87
CA SER A 10 0.05 -14.87 7.71
C SER A 10 0.44 -14.11 8.99
N ASP A 11 0.12 -14.65 10.17
CA ASP A 11 0.50 -14.09 11.47
C ASP A 11 2.02 -13.98 11.67
N ALA A 12 2.80 -14.92 11.12
CA ALA A 12 4.25 -14.87 11.18
C ALA A 12 4.80 -13.71 10.33
N ILE A 13 4.18 -13.45 9.17
CA ILE A 13 4.53 -12.29 8.32
C ILE A 13 4.13 -10.99 9.02
N VAL A 14 2.95 -10.96 9.65
CA VAL A 14 2.48 -9.81 10.43
C VAL A 14 3.44 -9.49 11.58
N ALA A 15 3.97 -10.51 12.26
CA ALA A 15 4.93 -10.34 13.34
C ALA A 15 6.28 -9.74 12.88
N MET A 16 6.64 -9.88 11.61
CA MET A 16 7.84 -9.24 11.04
C MET A 16 7.68 -7.73 10.86
N VAL A 17 6.46 -7.19 10.84
CA VAL A 17 6.22 -5.77 10.61
C VAL A 17 6.63 -4.96 11.84
N LYS A 18 7.60 -4.06 11.67
CA LYS A 18 8.05 -3.19 12.77
C LYS A 18 7.18 -1.95 12.89
N LYS A 19 6.99 -1.52 14.13
CA LYS A 19 6.28 -0.28 14.48
C LYS A 19 7.29 0.79 14.87
N GLY A 20 7.15 1.96 14.26
CA GLY A 20 7.83 3.18 14.66
C GLY A 20 6.96 4.05 15.57
N LYS A 21 7.13 5.38 15.43
CA LYS A 21 6.41 6.35 16.24
C LYS A 21 4.97 6.50 15.72
N ARG A 22 4.01 6.48 16.64
CA ARG A 22 2.60 6.79 16.33
C ARG A 22 2.48 8.24 15.85
N LYS A 23 1.69 8.46 14.79
CA LYS A 23 1.40 9.79 14.25
C LYS A 23 -0.11 9.97 14.15
N LEU A 24 -0.63 10.96 14.88
CA LEU A 24 -2.05 11.30 14.88
C LEU A 24 -2.43 12.30 13.77
N LYS A 25 -1.43 13.06 13.27
CA LYS A 25 -1.62 13.93 12.10
C LYS A 25 -1.99 13.05 10.89
N ARG A 26 -2.98 13.50 10.13
CA ARG A 26 -3.36 12.87 8.87
C ARG A 26 -2.21 12.93 7.86
N PRO A 27 -2.05 11.91 7.00
CA PRO A 27 -1.12 11.96 5.89
C PRO A 27 -1.54 13.01 4.85
N GLU A 28 -0.55 13.65 4.23
CA GLU A 28 -0.73 14.66 3.19
C GLU A 28 -0.27 14.14 1.83
N VAL A 29 -0.84 14.64 0.74
CA VAL A 29 -0.42 14.28 -0.62
C VAL A 29 1.08 14.56 -0.79
N GLY A 30 1.78 13.61 -1.42
CA GLY A 30 3.23 13.65 -1.59
C GLY A 30 4.03 13.16 -0.38
N ASP A 31 3.41 12.86 0.77
CA ASP A 31 4.11 12.25 1.90
C ASP A 31 4.74 10.92 1.47
N LEU A 32 6.06 10.85 1.56
CA LEU A 32 6.80 9.62 1.40
C LEU A 32 6.93 8.93 2.76
N PHE A 33 6.52 7.66 2.78
CA PHE A 33 6.52 6.84 3.98
C PHE A 33 7.18 5.49 3.74
N THR A 34 7.57 4.84 4.82
CA THR A 34 8.07 3.46 4.80
C THR A 34 7.20 2.53 5.64
N LEU A 35 7.11 1.28 5.20
CA LEU A 35 6.70 0.12 5.99
C LEU A 35 7.95 -0.76 6.17
N GLU A 36 8.42 -0.92 7.40
CA GLU A 36 9.57 -1.79 7.69
C GLU A 36 9.09 -3.22 7.98
N ILE A 37 9.65 -4.18 7.25
CA ILE A 37 9.40 -5.60 7.46
C ILE A 37 10.75 -6.26 7.78
N GLU A 38 10.84 -6.87 8.95
CA GLU A 38 12.05 -7.56 9.41
C GLU A 38 12.50 -8.59 8.37
N SER A 39 13.83 -8.73 8.21
CA SER A 39 14.50 -9.54 7.18
C SER A 39 14.32 -9.09 5.71
N ILE A 40 13.27 -8.35 5.38
CA ILE A 40 13.03 -7.78 4.04
C ILE A 40 13.72 -6.42 3.90
N GLY A 41 13.34 -5.45 4.74
CA GLY A 41 13.83 -4.08 4.69
C GLY A 41 12.70 -3.05 4.70
N PHE A 42 12.95 -1.88 4.11
CA PHE A 42 11.99 -0.79 3.99
C PHE A 42 11.27 -0.85 2.66
N VAL A 43 9.96 -1.03 2.72
CA VAL A 43 9.05 -0.86 1.59
C VAL A 43 8.63 0.60 1.54
N HIS A 44 8.82 1.24 0.39
CA HIS A 44 8.53 2.66 0.24
C HIS A 44 7.18 2.90 -0.42
N GLY A 45 6.49 3.92 0.06
CA GLY A 45 5.24 4.37 -0.52
C GLY A 45 5.09 5.88 -0.50
N MET A 46 4.08 6.34 -1.24
CA MET A 46 3.69 7.75 -1.32
C MET A 46 2.17 7.86 -1.17
N VAL A 47 1.72 8.93 -0.51
CA VAL A 47 0.30 9.31 -0.50
C VAL A 47 -0.01 10.05 -1.81
N ALA A 48 -0.80 9.42 -2.68
CA ALA A 48 -1.11 9.96 -4.01
C ALA A 48 -2.38 10.84 -4.00
N LYS A 49 -3.40 10.44 -3.24
CA LYS A 49 -4.60 11.24 -2.93
C LYS A 49 -4.94 11.02 -1.45
N ASN A 50 -5.40 12.07 -0.76
CA ASN A 50 -5.92 11.99 0.61
C ASN A 50 -7.36 12.53 0.66
N GLU A 51 -7.98 12.45 1.84
CA GLU A 51 -9.35 12.95 2.08
C GLU A 51 -10.41 12.35 1.16
N ILE A 52 -10.19 11.11 0.72
CA ILE A 52 -11.14 10.39 -0.11
C ILE A 52 -12.30 9.94 0.77
N GLU A 53 -13.51 10.24 0.31
CA GLU A 53 -14.75 9.79 0.96
C GLU A 53 -15.04 8.36 0.54
N PHE A 54 -14.90 7.36 1.43
CA PHE A 54 -15.18 5.95 1.13
C PHE A 54 -16.66 5.58 1.28
N ALA A 55 -17.30 6.20 2.26
CA ALA A 55 -18.72 6.12 2.53
C ALA A 55 -19.18 7.49 2.98
N LYS A 56 -20.49 7.78 2.88
CA LYS A 56 -21.03 9.10 3.20
C LYS A 56 -20.55 9.61 4.56
N GLY A 57 -19.78 10.68 4.57
CA GLY A 57 -19.19 11.30 5.78
C GLY A 57 -17.92 10.64 6.32
N GLN A 58 -17.36 9.63 5.66
CA GLN A 58 -16.10 8.97 6.03
C GLN A 58 -14.97 9.39 5.09
N THR A 59 -14.30 10.49 5.42
CA THR A 59 -13.23 11.11 4.59
C THR A 59 -11.82 10.78 5.09
N ASP A 60 -11.64 9.67 5.81
CA ASP A 60 -10.38 9.27 6.44
C ASP A 60 -9.52 8.32 5.58
N PHE A 61 -9.80 8.26 4.26
CA PHE A 61 -9.13 7.35 3.34
C PHE A 61 -8.17 8.07 2.39
N ASN A 62 -7.18 7.31 1.96
CA ASN A 62 -6.06 7.75 1.14
C ASN A 62 -5.81 6.72 0.05
N ILE A 63 -5.51 7.17 -1.17
CA ILE A 63 -4.89 6.32 -2.18
C ILE A 63 -3.38 6.44 -2.01
N ILE A 64 -2.73 5.29 -1.84
CA ILE A 64 -1.29 5.19 -1.69
C ILE A 64 -0.67 4.37 -2.81
N TYR A 65 0.58 4.72 -3.11
CA TYR A 65 1.46 3.98 -4.00
C TYR A 65 2.46 3.19 -3.17
N ILE A 66 2.81 2.00 -3.64
CA ILE A 66 3.89 1.18 -3.11
C ILE A 66 4.88 0.94 -4.25
N TYR A 67 6.13 1.37 -4.08
CA TYR A 67 7.14 1.31 -5.13
C TYR A 67 7.89 -0.03 -5.14
N LYS A 68 8.46 -0.40 -6.29
CA LYS A 68 9.25 -1.64 -6.47
C LYS A 68 10.55 -1.66 -5.68
N ASP A 69 11.13 -0.48 -5.40
CA ASP A 69 12.41 -0.37 -4.73
C ASP A 69 12.24 -0.67 -3.23
N ILE A 70 12.76 -1.82 -2.78
CA ILE A 70 12.85 -2.20 -1.37
C ILE A 70 14.29 -2.01 -0.93
N THR A 71 14.49 -1.23 0.14
CA THR A 71 15.81 -0.77 0.54
C THR A 71 16.22 -1.34 1.90
N LYS A 72 17.52 -1.25 2.21
CA LYS A 72 18.05 -1.67 3.52
C LYS A 72 18.09 -0.52 4.53
N ARG A 73 18.07 0.74 4.06
CA ARG A 73 18.00 1.92 4.91
C ARG A 73 16.89 2.84 4.45
N LYS A 74 16.21 3.44 5.41
CA LYS A 74 15.06 4.33 5.18
C LYS A 74 15.38 5.53 4.27
N GLU A 75 16.63 6.00 4.29
CA GLU A 75 17.10 7.18 3.57
C GLU A 75 17.60 6.87 2.15
N ASP A 76 17.59 5.59 1.74
CA ASP A 76 18.02 5.20 0.40
C ASP A 76 17.07 5.80 -0.67
N LYS A 77 17.63 6.18 -1.82
CA LYS A 77 16.86 6.80 -2.90
C LYS A 77 15.92 5.80 -3.55
N VAL A 78 14.70 6.24 -3.83
CA VAL A 78 13.65 5.45 -4.50
C VAL A 78 13.12 6.19 -5.71
N ASN A 79 12.89 5.47 -6.81
CA ASN A 79 12.23 6.01 -7.98
C ASN A 79 10.71 6.11 -7.72
N CYS A 80 10.24 7.33 -7.50
CA CYS A 80 8.87 7.64 -7.12
C CYS A 80 7.90 7.80 -8.33
N SER A 81 8.26 7.33 -9.53
CA SER A 81 7.37 7.39 -10.68
C SER A 81 6.17 6.44 -10.55
N LYS A 82 5.01 6.84 -11.05
CA LYS A 82 3.81 5.97 -11.14
C LYS A 82 3.99 4.73 -12.01
N ASN A 83 5.05 4.68 -12.82
CA ASN A 83 5.40 3.49 -13.60
C ASN A 83 6.30 2.51 -12.82
N ASN A 84 6.77 2.90 -11.63
CA ASN A 84 7.62 2.07 -10.75
C ASN A 84 6.85 1.48 -9.56
N LEU A 85 5.58 1.17 -9.75
CA LEU A 85 4.74 0.59 -8.69
C LEU A 85 4.91 -0.92 -8.59
N LEU A 86 4.98 -1.42 -7.36
CA LEU A 86 5.02 -2.84 -7.04
C LEU A 86 3.65 -3.50 -7.23
N PHE A 87 2.59 -2.75 -6.90
CA PHE A 87 1.21 -3.17 -7.01
C PHE A 87 0.36 -2.02 -7.57
N SER A 88 -0.84 -2.33 -8.05
CA SER A 88 -1.86 -1.31 -8.27
C SER A 88 -2.10 -0.48 -7.00
N PRO A 89 -2.49 0.80 -7.11
CA PRO A 89 -2.68 1.68 -5.96
C PRO A 89 -3.66 1.10 -4.93
N PHE A 90 -3.33 1.27 -3.65
CA PHE A 90 -4.18 0.80 -2.54
C PHE A 90 -4.98 1.95 -1.95
N VAL A 91 -6.19 1.65 -1.50
CA VAL A 91 -6.92 2.52 -0.58
C VAL A 91 -6.65 2.07 0.85
N VAL A 92 -6.26 3.00 1.71
CA VAL A 92 -6.01 2.76 3.14
C VAL A 92 -6.58 3.90 3.96
N ASN A 93 -6.94 3.65 5.21
CA ASN A 93 -7.24 4.72 6.16
C ASN A 93 -5.98 5.18 6.92
N ASP A 94 -6.14 6.19 7.78
CA ASP A 94 -5.04 6.77 8.56
C ASP A 94 -4.46 5.83 9.64
N MET A 95 -5.06 4.65 9.89
CA MET A 95 -4.69 3.79 11.02
C MET A 95 -3.25 3.29 10.93
N ALA A 96 -2.72 3.08 9.73
CA ALA A 96 -1.34 2.64 9.54
C ALA A 96 -0.33 3.64 10.15
N TRP A 97 -0.56 4.94 10.00
CA TRP A 97 0.26 5.99 10.64
C TRP A 97 -0.04 6.12 12.13
N ARG A 98 -1.32 6.07 12.53
CA ARG A 98 -1.74 6.20 13.94
C ARG A 98 -1.21 5.08 14.84
N GLN A 99 -0.97 3.90 14.26
CA GLN A 99 -0.40 2.74 14.93
C GLN A 99 1.13 2.62 14.75
N GLY A 100 1.74 3.51 13.97
CA GLY A 100 3.19 3.55 13.76
C GLY A 100 3.71 2.54 12.74
N TYR A 101 2.86 1.86 11.97
CA TYR A 101 3.29 0.97 10.90
C TYR A 101 3.91 1.74 9.74
N PHE A 102 3.26 2.82 9.31
CA PHE A 102 3.79 3.73 8.31
C PHE A 102 4.56 4.87 8.98
N GLN A 103 5.76 5.15 8.47
CA GLN A 103 6.63 6.19 8.97
C GLN A 103 6.96 7.17 7.85
N THR A 104 6.26 8.31 7.81
CA THR A 104 6.60 9.43 6.93
C THR A 104 8.01 9.93 7.23
N TYR A 105 8.78 10.25 6.19
CA TYR A 105 10.18 10.67 6.31
C TYR A 105 10.55 11.91 5.52
N THR A 106 9.80 12.20 4.46
CA THR A 106 9.87 13.45 3.73
C THR A 106 8.56 13.61 2.95
N GLN A 107 8.40 14.76 2.30
CA GLN A 107 7.31 15.03 1.37
C GLN A 107 7.92 15.41 0.03
N LEU A 108 7.36 14.89 -1.06
CA LEU A 108 7.76 15.31 -2.40
C LEU A 108 7.31 16.75 -2.67
N PRO A 109 8.14 17.57 -3.34
CA PRO A 109 7.68 18.84 -3.91
C PRO A 109 6.51 18.59 -4.88
N GLN A 110 5.56 19.53 -4.94
CA GLN A 110 4.34 19.39 -5.74
C GLN A 110 4.64 19.09 -7.23
N ASP A 111 5.69 19.67 -7.80
CA ASP A 111 6.10 19.48 -9.19
C ASP A 111 6.74 18.10 -9.48
N LYS A 112 6.98 17.31 -8.43
CA LYS A 112 7.55 15.95 -8.51
C LYS A 112 6.52 14.86 -8.24
N ILE A 113 5.29 15.22 -7.89
CA ILE A 113 4.22 14.26 -7.61
C ILE A 113 3.70 13.71 -8.95
N ASP A 114 4.10 12.49 -9.28
CA ASP A 114 3.69 11.77 -10.48
C ASP A 114 2.58 10.77 -10.13
N ILE A 115 1.33 11.10 -10.45
CA ILE A 115 0.14 10.29 -10.13
C ILE A 115 -0.71 9.97 -11.37
N PHE A 116 -1.58 8.98 -11.24
CA PHE A 116 -2.66 8.70 -12.19
C PHE A 116 -3.80 9.71 -11.99
N GLU A 117 -4.44 10.09 -13.10
CA GLU A 117 -5.57 11.02 -13.10
C GLU A 117 -6.84 10.39 -12.49
N ARG A 118 -7.06 9.11 -12.79
CA ARG A 118 -8.23 8.31 -12.37
C ARG A 118 -7.80 6.96 -11.84
N TYR A 119 -8.66 6.32 -11.05
CA TYR A 119 -8.40 5.02 -10.45
C TYR A 119 -9.61 4.09 -10.62
N CYS A 120 -9.34 2.81 -10.81
CA CYS A 120 -10.35 1.78 -10.87
C CYS A 120 -10.13 0.77 -9.74
N PHE A 121 -11.21 0.33 -9.10
CA PHE A 121 -11.19 -0.63 -8.01
C PHE A 121 -12.23 -1.71 -8.28
N PHE A 122 -11.86 -2.97 -8.10
CA PHE A 122 -12.83 -4.06 -8.15
C PHE A 122 -13.50 -4.22 -6.78
N SER A 123 -14.82 -4.03 -6.76
CA SER A 123 -15.67 -4.20 -5.59
C SER A 123 -16.12 -5.64 -5.47
N GLY A 124 -15.35 -6.48 -4.77
CA GLY A 124 -15.67 -7.89 -4.59
C GLY A 124 -17.07 -8.14 -3.99
N ALA A 125 -17.52 -7.25 -3.10
CA ALA A 125 -18.86 -7.33 -2.50
C ALA A 125 -20.01 -7.07 -3.50
N LYS A 126 -19.76 -6.24 -4.52
CA LYS A 126 -20.75 -5.88 -5.55
C LYS A 126 -20.54 -6.62 -6.87
N GLY A 127 -19.40 -7.29 -7.04
CA GLY A 127 -19.01 -7.95 -8.29
C GLY A 127 -18.81 -6.98 -9.46
N GLN A 128 -18.49 -5.71 -9.21
CA GLN A 128 -18.37 -4.67 -10.24
C GLN A 128 -17.12 -3.80 -10.05
N TYR A 129 -16.73 -3.07 -11.09
CA TYR A 129 -15.68 -2.06 -11.03
C TYR A 129 -16.26 -0.70 -10.62
N GLU A 130 -15.52 0.03 -9.79
CA GLU A 130 -15.89 1.36 -9.28
C GLU A 130 -14.71 2.33 -9.44
N ASN A 131 -14.99 3.61 -9.70
CA ASN A 131 -13.99 4.67 -9.72
C ASN A 131 -13.64 5.15 -8.29
N GLU A 132 -12.74 6.13 -8.14
CA GLU A 132 -12.41 6.69 -6.82
C GLU A 132 -13.55 7.50 -6.15
N GLN A 133 -14.67 7.73 -6.85
CA GLN A 133 -15.92 8.28 -6.30
C GLN A 133 -16.93 7.19 -5.91
N TRP A 134 -16.55 5.91 -6.01
CA TRP A 134 -17.38 4.72 -5.75
C TRP A 134 -18.59 4.60 -6.68
N GLU A 135 -18.48 5.18 -7.88
CA GLU A 135 -19.46 5.06 -8.94
C GLU A 135 -19.08 3.89 -9.86
N PRO A 136 -20.05 3.11 -10.37
CA PRO A 136 -19.77 2.04 -11.32
C PRO A 136 -19.04 2.55 -12.57
N CYS A 137 -18.05 1.81 -13.04
CA CYS A 137 -17.31 2.15 -14.26
C CYS A 137 -16.95 0.90 -15.08
N GLU A 138 -16.53 1.10 -16.34
CA GLU A 138 -15.83 0.05 -17.09
C GLU A 138 -14.41 -0.12 -16.52
N LYS A 139 -13.87 -1.34 -16.59
CA LYS A 139 -12.50 -1.60 -16.12
C LYS A 139 -11.48 -0.76 -16.90
N PHE A 140 -10.60 -0.04 -16.20
CA PHE A 140 -9.43 0.61 -16.78
C PHE A 140 -8.22 0.53 -15.83
N GLU A 141 -7.01 0.71 -16.36
CA GLU A 141 -5.79 0.73 -15.53
C GLU A 141 -5.48 2.15 -15.00
N PRO A 142 -4.98 2.29 -13.76
CA PRO A 142 -4.67 1.20 -12.84
C PRO A 142 -5.94 0.64 -12.17
N CYS A 143 -6.04 -0.70 -12.13
CA CYS A 143 -7.13 -1.40 -11.45
C CYS A 143 -6.60 -2.16 -10.24
N SER A 144 -7.09 -1.84 -9.04
CA SER A 144 -6.84 -2.65 -7.84
C SER A 144 -7.90 -3.74 -7.69
N ASP A 145 -7.47 -4.91 -7.24
CA ASP A 145 -8.32 -6.05 -6.87
C ASP A 145 -8.92 -5.91 -5.46
N LEU A 146 -8.47 -4.91 -4.69
CA LEU A 146 -8.91 -4.66 -3.32
C LEU A 146 -9.37 -3.21 -3.16
N VAL A 147 -10.59 -3.07 -2.64
CA VAL A 147 -11.23 -1.78 -2.34
C VAL A 147 -10.63 -1.11 -1.12
N LEU A 148 -10.17 -1.88 -0.12
CA LEU A 148 -9.57 -1.35 1.11
C LEU A 148 -8.48 -2.30 1.60
N SER A 149 -7.36 -1.76 2.06
CA SER A 149 -6.22 -2.52 2.56
C SER A 149 -5.70 -1.96 3.89
N SER A 150 -4.97 -2.80 4.62
CA SER A 150 -4.22 -2.42 5.82
C SER A 150 -2.71 -2.51 5.56
N SER A 151 -1.91 -1.89 6.43
CA SER A 151 -0.44 -2.06 6.39
C SER A 151 -0.02 -3.53 6.49
N LEU A 152 -0.78 -4.35 7.22
CA LEU A 152 -0.53 -5.78 7.37
C LEU A 152 -0.87 -6.57 6.09
N THR A 153 -1.98 -6.22 5.43
CA THR A 153 -2.33 -6.81 4.12
C THR A 153 -1.23 -6.49 3.09
N ILE A 154 -0.73 -5.25 3.10
CA ILE A 154 0.37 -4.82 2.23
C ILE A 154 1.65 -5.61 2.56
N ALA A 155 1.99 -5.81 3.83
CA ALA A 155 3.13 -6.62 4.23
C ALA A 155 3.04 -8.06 3.71
N ILE A 156 1.87 -8.69 3.83
CA ILE A 156 1.60 -10.03 3.30
C ILE A 156 1.75 -10.07 1.78
N ARG A 157 1.21 -9.08 1.05
CA ARG A 157 1.37 -8.99 -0.42
C ARG A 157 2.83 -8.81 -0.82
N VAL A 158 3.59 -7.95 -0.12
CA VAL A 158 5.03 -7.77 -0.36
C VAL A 158 5.78 -9.09 -0.12
N TYR A 159 5.51 -9.76 1.00
CA TYR A 159 6.15 -11.03 1.31
C TYR A 159 5.85 -12.09 0.25
N SER A 160 4.58 -12.24 -0.14
CA SER A 160 4.14 -13.15 -1.20
C SER A 160 4.85 -12.87 -2.53
N TYR A 161 4.91 -11.60 -2.93
CA TYR A 161 5.58 -11.18 -4.16
C TYR A 161 7.07 -11.56 -4.17
N LEU A 162 7.75 -11.39 -3.03
CA LEU A 162 9.18 -11.71 -2.91
C LEU A 162 9.46 -13.21 -2.75
N ASN A 163 8.46 -13.99 -2.34
CA ASN A 163 8.57 -15.42 -2.06
C ASN A 163 7.49 -16.21 -2.82
N PRO A 164 7.51 -16.24 -4.16
CA PRO A 164 6.44 -16.83 -4.97
C PRO A 164 6.30 -18.36 -4.78
N GLU A 165 7.34 -19.02 -4.28
CA GLU A 165 7.36 -20.47 -3.99
C GLU A 165 6.88 -20.78 -2.55
N THR A 166 6.38 -19.78 -1.83
CA THR A 166 5.88 -19.93 -0.46
C THR A 166 4.35 -19.84 -0.45
N GLU A 167 3.69 -20.86 0.08
CA GLU A 167 2.25 -20.85 0.32
C GLU A 167 1.95 -20.09 1.62
N ILE A 168 1.04 -19.11 1.53
CA ILE A 168 0.59 -18.33 2.69
C ILE A 168 -0.69 -18.92 3.22
N LEU A 169 -0.63 -19.40 4.46
CA LEU A 169 -1.77 -19.91 5.20
C LEU A 169 -2.43 -18.76 5.97
N TYR A 170 -3.74 -18.58 5.79
CA TYR A 170 -4.52 -17.49 6.38
C TYR A 170 -5.27 -17.93 7.64
#